data_AF-A0A7G1KPZ3-F1
#
_entry.id   AF-A0A7G1KPZ3-F1
#
_cell.length_a   1.000
_cell.length_b   1.000
_cell.length_c   1.000
_cell.angle_alpha   90.00
_cell.angle_beta   90.00
_cell.angle_gamma   90.00
#
_symmetry.space_group_name_H-M   'P 1'
#
loop_
_entity.id
_entity.type
_entity.pdbx_description
1 polymer ?
#
loop_
_entity_poly.entity_id
_entity_poly.type
_entity_poly.pdbx_seq_one_letter_code
_entity_poly.pdbx_strand_id
1 'polypeptide(L)' 'MRIGRHPYRIVGKAPLSTVSRACYGKHRYTLQRVSDGSLWLAFGARLTAASELVCARR' A
#
# COMPACT_ATOMS: atom_id res chain seq x y z
N MET A 1 7.91 4.83 6.34
CA MET A 1 8.45 4.63 4.98
C MET A 1 8.12 5.84 4.12
N ARG A 2 9.03 6.29 3.24
CA ARG A 2 8.77 7.43 2.35
C ARG A 2 8.39 6.93 0.96
N ILE A 3 7.29 7.43 0.39
CA ILE A 3 6.82 7.12 -0.97
C ILE A 3 6.58 8.45 -1.68
N GLY A 4 7.27 8.67 -2.78
CA GLY A 4 7.40 10.01 -3.37
C GLY A 4 7.93 11.03 -2.35
N ARG A 5 7.21 12.13 -2.18
CA ARG A 5 7.58 13.22 -1.25
C ARG A 5 7.04 13.06 0.17
N HIS A 6 6.17 12.09 0.43
CA HIS A 6 5.44 12.00 1.69
C HIS A 6 5.87 10.80 2.55
N PRO A 7 5.98 10.98 3.88
CA PRO A 7 6.13 9.89 4.82
C PRO A 7 4.79 9.18 5.09
N TYR A 8 4.83 7.85 5.08
CA TYR A 8 3.71 6.96 5.35
C TYR A 8 4.06 5.93 6.43
N ARG A 9 3.06 5.57 7.23
CA ARG A 9 3.08 4.43 8.15
C ARG A 9 2.28 3.28 7.55
N ILE A 10 2.81 2.06 7.62
CA ILE A 10 2.06 0.86 7.24
C ILE A 10 1.12 0.52 8.40
N VAL A 11 -0.19 0.47 8.12
CA VAL A 11 -1.23 0.14 9.10
C VAL A 11 -1.94 -1.18 8.80
N GLY A 12 -1.74 -1.73 7.59
CA GLY A 12 -2.26 -3.04 7.23
C GLY A 12 -1.50 -3.69 6.08
N LYS A 13 -1.49 -5.02 6.04
CA LYS A 13 -0.94 -5.83 4.96
C LYS A 13 -1.81 -7.08 4.80
N ALA A 14 -2.31 -7.31 3.60
CA ALA A 14 -3.08 -8.52 3.26
C ALA A 14 -2.62 -9.07 1.90
N PRO A 15 -2.70 -10.39 1.66
CA PRO A 15 -2.54 -10.94 0.32
C PRO A 15 -3.49 -10.25 -0.67
N LEU A 16 -3.02 -9.98 -1.89
CA LEU A 16 -3.86 -9.32 -2.91
C LEU A 16 -5.00 -10.24 -3.37
N SER A 17 -4.67 -11.51 -3.60
CA SER A 17 -5.63 -12.57 -3.90
C SER A 17 -4.96 -13.90 -3.61
N THR A 18 -5.70 -14.82 -2.98
CA THR A 18 -5.27 -16.21 -2.76
C THR A 18 -5.71 -17.15 -3.88
N VAL A 19 -6.65 -16.71 -4.73
CA VAL A 19 -7.24 -17.53 -5.80
C VAL A 19 -6.56 -17.31 -7.15
N SER A 20 -6.00 -16.11 -7.41
CA SER A 20 -5.35 -15.80 -8.68
C SER A 20 -3.84 -16.04 -8.60
N ARG A 21 -3.33 -16.98 -9.39
CA ARG A 21 -1.88 -17.26 -9.51
C ARG A 21 -1.07 -16.03 -9.95
N ALA A 22 -1.66 -15.15 -10.77
CA ALA A 22 -1.03 -13.88 -11.19
C ALA A 22 -0.81 -12.89 -10.03
N CYS A 23 -1.46 -13.12 -8.88
CA CYS A 23 -1.35 -12.33 -7.67
C CYS A 23 -0.53 -13.01 -6.56
N TYR A 24 0.05 -14.20 -6.81
CA TYR A 24 0.85 -14.89 -5.81
C TYR A 24 2.05 -14.04 -5.38
N GLY A 25 2.27 -13.99 -4.06
CA GLY A 25 3.30 -13.15 -3.45
C GLY A 25 3.00 -11.64 -3.47
N LYS A 26 1.91 -11.18 -4.12
CA LYS A 26 1.48 -9.78 -4.11
C LYS A 26 0.57 -9.50 -2.92
N HIS A 27 0.67 -8.30 -2.40
CA HIS A 27 -0.04 -7.83 -1.22
C HIS A 27 -0.73 -6.50 -1.52
N ARG A 28 -1.85 -6.28 -0.82
CA ARG A 28 -2.43 -4.96 -0.61
C ARG A 28 -1.88 -4.41 0.71
N TYR A 29 -1.25 -3.26 0.65
CA TYR A 29 -0.77 -2.52 1.81
C TYR A 29 -1.71 -1.36 2.10
N THR A 30 -2.15 -1.24 3.35
CA THR A 30 -2.87 -0.07 3.84
C THR A 30 -1.88 0.85 4.52
N LEU A 31 -1.86 2.10 4.07
CA LEU A 31 -0.91 3.12 4.48
C LEU A 31 -1.65 4.30 5.07
N GLN A 32 -1.09 4.90 6.10
CA GLN A 32 -1.54 6.17 6.65
C GLN A 32 -0.47 7.23 6.38
N ARG A 33 -0.85 8.33 5.72
CA ARG A 33 0.08 9.46 5.53
C ARG A 33 0.28 10.16 6.86
N VAL A 34 1.54 10.42 7.21
CA VAL A 34 1.88 10.99 8.54
C VAL A 34 1.43 12.45 8.68
N SER A 35 1.39 13.21 7.58
CA SER A 35 1.08 14.65 7.63
C SER A 35 -0.40 14.98 7.88
N ASP A 36 -1.32 14.18 7.35
CA ASP A 36 -2.76 14.48 7.36
C ASP A 36 -3.61 13.29 7.87
N GLY A 37 -2.99 12.17 8.21
CA GLY A 37 -3.68 10.97 8.69
C GLY A 37 -4.50 10.24 7.62
N SER A 38 -4.46 10.68 6.35
CA SER A 38 -5.25 10.09 5.27
C SER A 38 -4.82 8.65 4.97
N LEU A 39 -5.79 7.81 4.60
CA LEU A 39 -5.55 6.41 4.26
C LEU A 39 -5.35 6.23 2.76
N TRP A 40 -4.35 5.42 2.42
CA TRP A 40 -3.93 5.11 1.06
C TRP A 40 -3.68 3.61 0.91
N LEU A 41 -3.83 3.11 -0.30
CA LEU A 41 -3.54 1.73 -0.67
C LEU A 41 -2.35 1.68 -1.63
N ALA A 42 -1.52 0.67 -1.47
CA ALA A 42 -0.49 0.29 -2.43
C ALA A 42 -0.55 -1.21 -2.71
N PHE A 43 -0.13 -1.62 -3.90
CA PHE A 43 -0.22 -3.00 -4.35
C PHE A 43 1.12 -3.49 -4.89
N GLY A 44 1.46 -4.75 -4.62
CA GLY A 44 2.65 -5.38 -5.17
C GLY A 44 3.29 -6.39 -4.23
N ALA A 45 4.39 -7.01 -4.66
CA ALA A 45 5.12 -7.97 -3.84
C ALA A 45 5.72 -7.30 -2.60
N ARG A 46 6.30 -6.11 -2.78
CA ARG A 46 6.94 -5.31 -1.73
C ARG A 46 6.58 -3.84 -1.90
N LEU A 47 6.51 -3.12 -0.78
CA LEU A 47 6.41 -1.67 -0.78
C LEU A 47 7.77 -1.05 -1.13
N THR A 48 7.79 -0.10 -2.07
CA THR A 48 9.00 0.65 -2.46
C THR A 48 8.70 2.15 -2.48
N ALA A 49 9.74 2.99 -2.58
CA ALA A 49 9.56 4.43 -2.67
C ALA A 49 8.85 4.88 -3.96
N ALA A 50 8.82 4.02 -4.97
CA ALA A 50 8.16 4.23 -6.27
C ALA A 50 6.79 3.52 -6.37
N SER A 51 6.30 2.94 -5.26
CA SER A 51 4.98 2.30 -5.27
C SER A 51 3.87 3.32 -5.59
N GLU A 52 3.00 2.94 -6.52
CA GLU A 52 1.80 3.71 -6.82
C GLU A 52 0.83 3.69 -5.62
N LEU A 53 0.18 4.83 -5.40
CA LEU A 53 -0.71 5.05 -4.27
C LEU A 53 -2.11 5.39 -4.76
N VAL A 54 -3.10 4.66 -4.25
CA VAL A 54 -4.52 4.91 -4.49
C VAL A 54 -5.15 5.43 -3.21
N CYS A 55 -5.80 6.59 -3.26
CA CYS A 55 -6.48 7.13 -2.10
C CYS A 55 -7.61 6.20 -1.67
N ALA A 56 -7.62 5.77 -0.41
CA ALA A 56 -8.70 4.94 0.13
C ALA A 56 -9.87 5.86 0.45
N ARG A 57 -10.71 6.15 -0.55
CA ARG A 57 -12.01 6.77 -0.31
C ARG A 57 -12.88 5.77 0.43
N ARG A 58 -13.54 6.23 1.50
CA ARG A 58 -14.65 5.50 2.12
C ARG A 58 -15.87 5.56 1.21
#